data_AF-A0A933GTG8-F1
#
_entry.id   AF-A0A933GTG8-F1
#
_cell.length_a   1.000
_cell.length_b   1.000
_cell.length_c   1.000
_cell.angle_alpha   90.00
_cell.angle_beta   90.00
_cell.angle_gamma   90.00
#
_symmetry.space_group_name_H-M   'P 1'
#
loop_
_entity.id
_entity.type
_entity.pdbx_description
1 polymer ?
#
loop_
_entity_poly.entity_id
_entity_poly.type
_entity_poly.pdbx_seq_one_letter_code
_entity_poly.pdbx_strand_id
1 'polypeptide(L)'
;MNPPRVHRLARLLLDLAPGPSRSLEELARAYGISRRTMQRDLRELRRFQIGVRFVEGLMALEPAAHGRIREWMGIATAVEVS
;
A
#
# COMPACT_ATOMS: atom_id res chain seq x y z
N MET A 1 10.24 -8.47 -8.01
CA MET A 1 8.86 -8.36 -7.46
C MET A 1 7.88 -8.52 -8.64
N ASN A 2 6.68 -9.07 -8.49
CA ASN A 2 5.77 -9.24 -9.64
C ASN A 2 5.24 -7.86 -10.10
N PRO A 3 5.43 -7.43 -11.37
CA PRO A 3 5.12 -6.05 -11.79
C PRO A 3 3.67 -5.60 -11.53
N PRO A 4 2.63 -6.39 -11.86
CA PRO A 4 1.24 -6.12 -11.45
C PRO A 4 1.02 -5.89 -9.95
N ARG A 5 1.86 -6.48 -9.10
CA ARG A 5 1.76 -6.32 -7.64
C ARG A 5 2.40 -5.03 -7.16
N VAL A 6 3.57 -4.67 -7.70
CA VAL A 6 4.25 -3.40 -7.38
C VAL A 6 3.35 -2.22 -7.71
N HIS A 7 2.79 -2.22 -8.92
CA HIS A 7 1.86 -1.19 -9.38
C HIS A 7 0.64 -1.06 -8.47
N ARG A 8 0.06 -2.18 -8.03
CA ARG A 8 -1.06 -2.17 -7.10
C ARG A 8 -0.70 -1.60 -5.73
N LEU A 9 0.47 -1.98 -5.20
CA LEU A 9 0.96 -1.47 -3.92
C LEU A 9 1.22 0.04 -3.97
N ALA A 10 1.83 0.53 -5.06
CA ALA A 10 2.03 1.96 -5.27
C ALA A 10 0.70 2.72 -5.33
N ARG A 11 -0.27 2.19 -6.07
CA ARG A 11 -1.62 2.79 -6.14
C ARG A 11 -2.31 2.81 -4.78
N LEU A 12 -2.17 1.74 -3.98
CA LEU A 12 -2.75 1.68 -2.64
C LEU A 12 -2.16 2.75 -1.71
N LEU A 13 -0.86 2.99 -1.81
CA LEU A 13 -0.21 4.06 -1.04
C LEU A 13 -0.70 5.45 -1.46
N LEU A 14 -0.93 5.68 -2.76
CA LEU A 14 -1.50 6.93 -3.27
C LEU A 14 -2.94 7.13 -2.81
N ASP A 15 -3.77 6.09 -2.83
CA ASP A 15 -5.17 6.20 -2.37
C ASP A 15 -5.27 6.50 -0.86
N LEU A 16 -4.27 6.07 -0.08
CA LEU A 16 -4.19 6.36 1.35
C LEU A 16 -3.49 7.70 1.67
N ALA A 17 -2.80 8.34 0.72
CA ALA A 17 -2.03 9.58 0.94
C ALA A 17 -2.49 10.74 0.02
N PRO A 18 -3.01 11.85 0.55
CA PRO A 18 -3.44 12.15 1.92
C PRO A 18 -4.90 11.74 2.16
N GLY A 19 -5.27 10.54 1.70
CA GLY A 19 -6.65 10.08 1.64
C GLY A 19 -7.26 9.70 3.00
N PRO A 20 -8.59 9.60 3.07
CA PRO A 20 -9.28 9.10 4.26
C PRO A 20 -8.91 7.64 4.52
N SER A 21 -8.96 7.24 5.78
CA SER A 21 -8.80 5.84 6.17
C SER A 21 -9.84 4.96 5.44
N ARG A 22 -9.44 3.76 5.01
CA ARG A 22 -10.32 2.81 4.28
C ARG A 22 -10.33 1.45 4.94
N SER A 23 -11.47 0.78 4.95
CA SER A 23 -11.55 -0.61 5.38
C SER A 23 -10.87 -1.56 4.38
N LEU A 24 -10.54 -2.75 4.84
CA LEU A 24 -9.96 -3.79 3.99
C LEU A 24 -10.91 -4.22 2.87
N GLU A 25 -12.21 -4.27 3.16
CA GLU A 25 -13.28 -4.63 2.23
C GLU A 25 -13.42 -3.60 1.12
N GLU A 26 -13.39 -2.31 1.44
CA GLU A 26 -13.44 -1.22 0.46
C GLU A 26 -12.23 -1.26 -0.47
N LEU A 27 -11.03 -1.43 0.09
CA LEU A 27 -9.80 -1.56 -0.69
C LEU A 27 -9.84 -2.82 -1.58
N ALA A 28 -10.26 -3.96 -1.06
CA ALA A 28 -10.37 -5.17 -1.88
C ALA A 28 -11.34 -4.99 -3.06
N ARG A 29 -12.49 -4.35 -2.81
CA ARG A 29 -13.49 -4.05 -3.84
C ARG A 29 -12.97 -3.07 -4.89
N ALA A 30 -12.36 -1.96 -4.47
CA ALA A 30 -11.84 -0.93 -5.38
C ALA A 30 -10.77 -1.49 -6.35
N TYR A 31 -10.01 -2.48 -5.92
CA TYR A 31 -8.95 -3.10 -6.70
C TYR A 31 -9.37 -4.39 -7.41
N GLY A 32 -10.63 -4.82 -7.27
CA GLY A 32 -11.14 -6.05 -7.90
C GLY A 32 -10.42 -7.33 -7.45
N ILE A 33 -9.91 -7.37 -6.21
CA ILE A 33 -9.17 -8.54 -5.68
C ILE A 33 -9.84 -9.11 -4.43
N SER A 34 -9.47 -10.34 -4.08
CA SER A 34 -9.95 -10.95 -2.84
C SER A 34 -9.43 -10.20 -1.60
N ARG A 35 -10.22 -10.20 -0.53
CA ARG A 35 -9.81 -9.71 0.80
C ARG A 35 -8.49 -10.33 1.26
N ARG A 36 -8.27 -11.62 1.00
CA ARG A 36 -7.02 -12.34 1.35
C ARG A 36 -5.82 -11.79 0.58
N THR A 37 -5.98 -11.50 -0.71
CA THR A 37 -4.93 -10.88 -1.54
C THR A 37 -4.59 -9.50 -1.01
N MET A 38 -5.60 -8.68 -0.73
CA MET A 38 -5.40 -7.33 -0.18
C MET A 38 -4.69 -7.38 1.18
N GLN A 39 -5.09 -8.29 2.07
CA GLN A 39 -4.44 -8.48 3.36
C GLN A 39 -2.96 -8.89 3.21
N ARG A 40 -2.62 -9.71 2.21
CA ARG A 40 -1.24 -10.09 1.92
C ARG A 40 -0.42 -8.88 1.47
N ASP A 41 -0.98 -8.05 0.61
CA ASP A 41 -0.34 -6.84 0.09
C ASP A 41 -0.09 -5.80 1.18
N LEU A 42 -1.06 -5.59 2.07
CA LEU A 42 -0.90 -4.72 3.24
C LEU A 42 0.17 -5.21 4.22
N ARG A 43 0.27 -6.54 4.44
CA ARG A 43 1.35 -7.11 5.26
C ARG A 43 2.72 -6.84 4.66
N GLU A 44 2.85 -6.79 3.34
CA GLU A 44 4.12 -6.42 2.72
C GLU A 44 4.47 -4.96 2.95
N LEU A 45 3.52 -4.04 2.77
CA LEU A 45 3.76 -2.62 3.07
C LEU A 45 4.19 -2.38 4.52
N ARG A 46 3.61 -3.15 5.45
CA ARG A 46 4.03 -3.14 6.87
C ARG A 46 5.45 -3.68 7.05
N ARG A 47 5.85 -4.74 6.33
CA ARG A 47 7.22 -5.27 6.36
C ARG A 47 8.24 -4.26 5.84
N PHE A 48 7.86 -3.45 4.85
CA PHE A 48 8.68 -2.35 4.35
C PHE A 48 8.66 -1.11 5.25
N GLN A 49 8.02 -1.18 6.43
CA GLN A 49 7.94 -0.08 7.40
C GLN A 49 7.44 1.25 6.78
N ILE A 50 6.60 1.18 5.75
CA ILE A 50 6.16 2.37 5.01
C ILE A 50 5.30 3.29 5.89
N GLY A 51 4.73 2.78 7.00
CA GLY A 51 3.90 3.55 7.93
C GLY A 51 2.41 3.32 7.74
N VAL A 52 2.04 2.15 7.24
CA VAL A 52 0.65 1.71 7.14
C VAL A 52 0.19 1.19 8.51
N ARG A 53 -0.86 1.79 9.07
CA ARG A 53 -1.47 1.41 10.36
C ARG A 53 -2.88 0.86 10.19
N PHE A 54 -3.30 0.04 11.14
CA PHE A 54 -4.65 -0.49 11.24
C PHE A 54 -5.26 -0.08 12.56
N VAL A 55 -6.32 0.72 12.52
CA VAL A 55 -7.02 1.25 13.70
C VAL A 55 -8.50 0.97 13.50
N GLU A 56 -9.11 0.20 14.41
CA GLU A 56 -10.56 -0.06 14.43
C GLU A 56 -11.14 -0.59 13.09
N GLY A 57 -10.41 -1.44 12.38
CA GLY A 57 -10.88 -1.95 11.08
C GLY A 57 -10.49 -1.09 9.88
N LEU A 58 -9.91 0.08 10.11
CA LEU A 58 -9.54 1.05 9.09
C LEU A 58 -8.02 1.10 8.87
N MET A 59 -7.65 1.17 7.59
CA MET A 59 -6.28 1.34 7.13
C MET A 59 -6.01 2.82 6.92
N ALA A 60 -4.89 3.30 7.46
CA ALA A 60 -4.44 4.67 7.27
C ALA A 60 -2.91 4.73 7.13
N LEU A 61 -2.40 5.85 6.62
CA LEU A 61 -0.99 6.16 6.69
C LEU A 61 -0.68 7.04 7.90
N GLU A 62 0.47 6.80 8.51
CA GLU A 62 1.07 7.72 9.46
C GLU A 62 1.53 9.00 8.74
N PRO A 63 1.51 10.18 9.38
CA PRO A 63 2.03 11.40 8.77
C PRO A 63 3.48 11.29 8.27
N ALA A 64 4.31 10.54 8.99
CA ALA A 64 5.71 10.26 8.61
C ALA A 64 5.86 9.31 7.42
N ALA A 65 4.78 8.63 7.00
CA ALA A 65 4.80 7.68 5.89
C ALA A 65 5.09 8.35 4.55
N HIS A 66 4.71 9.61 4.36
CA HIS A 66 4.86 10.31 3.08
C HIS A 66 6.31 10.34 2.57
N GLY A 67 7.29 10.54 3.45
CA GLY A 67 8.71 10.50 3.09
C GLY A 67 9.17 9.09 2.66
N ARG A 68 8.77 8.07 3.44
CA ARG A 68 9.11 6.67 3.19
C ARG A 68 8.48 6.12 1.90
N ILE A 69 7.26 6.55 1.57
CA ILE A 69 6.58 6.18 0.33
C ILE A 69 7.40 6.66 -0.88
N ARG A 70 7.90 7.90 -0.84
CA ARG A 70 8.71 8.46 -1.94
C ARG A 70 9.99 7.65 -2.17
N GLU A 71 10.70 7.32 -1.10
CA GLU A 71 11.91 6.50 -1.16
C GLU A 71 11.61 5.08 -1.67
N TRP A 72 10.57 4.44 -1.13
CA TRP A 72 10.16 3.10 -1.57
C TRP A 72 9.74 3.06 -3.03
N MET A 73 9.00 4.07 -3.52
CA MET A 73 8.63 4.16 -4.93
C MET A 73 9.86 4.32 -5.83
N GLY A 74 10.87 5.10 -5.42
CA GLY A 74 12.12 5.22 -6.16
C GLY A 74 12.91 3.91 -6.26
N ILE A 75 12.90 3.10 -5.20
CA ILE A 75 13.51 1.76 -5.20
C ILE A 75 12.69 0.80 -6.06
N ALA A 76 11.36 0.81 -5.93
CA ALA A 76 10.48 -0.11 -6.64
C ALA A 76 10.54 0.09 -8.16
N THR A 77 10.62 1.34 -8.64
CA THR A 77 10.79 1.64 -10.06
C THR A 77 12.17 1.26 -10.58
N ALA A 78 13.25 1.46 -9.80
CA ALA A 78 14.60 1.06 -10.19
C ALA A 78 14.73 -0.47 -10.42
N VAL A 79 13.99 -1.27 -9.64
CA VAL A 79 13.95 -2.74 -9.76
C VAL A 79 13.13 -3.22 -10.96
N GLU A 80 12.24 -2.38 -11.54
CA GLU A 80 11.47 -2.75 -12.75
C GLU A 80 12.24 -2.50 -14.05
N VAL A 81 13.31 -1.68 -14.03
CA VAL A 81 14.13 -1.33 -15.20
C VAL A 81 15.43 -2.15 -15.27
N SER A 82 15.67 -3.02 -14.28
CA SER A 82 16.85 -3.91 -14.20
C SER A 82 16.48 -5.36 -14.50
#